data_AF-A0A8C3YSB7-F1
#
_entry.id   AF-A0A8C3YSB7-F1
#
_cell.length_a   1.000
_cell.length_b   1.000
_cell.length_c   1.000
_cell.angle_alpha   90.00
_cell.angle_beta   90.00
_cell.angle_gamma   90.00
#
_symmetry.space_group_name_H-M   'P 1'
#
loop_
_entity.id
_entity.type
_entity.pdbx_description
1 polymer ?
#
loop_
_entity_poly.entity_id
_entity_poly.type
_entity_poly.pdbx_seq_one_letter_code
_entity_poly.pdbx_strand_id
1 'polypeptide(L)'
;MLLLWVCVVATSALAAPSPGAGGLRQGAVQAWPDAPNVVLVVSDSFDGRLTFYPGSQVVKLPFINFMKAHGTSFLNAYTNSPICCPSRAAMWSGLFTHLTESWNNFKGLDPNYTTWMDVMEKHGYRTQKFGKLDYTSGHHSISRLRTHHKSEFPL
;
A
#
# COMPACT_ATOMS: atom_id res chain seq x y z
N MET A 1 -40.94 8.26 2.13
CA MET A 1 -40.59 9.31 1.14
C MET A 1 -39.87 10.44 1.86
N LEU A 2 -38.55 10.55 1.68
CA LEU A 2 -37.77 11.78 1.54
C LEU A 2 -36.28 11.40 1.63
N LEU A 3 -35.69 11.31 0.43
CA LEU A 3 -34.26 11.18 0.18
C LEU A 3 -33.60 12.52 0.53
N LEU A 4 -32.48 12.48 1.27
CA LEU A 4 -31.56 13.62 1.35
C LEU A 4 -30.20 13.19 0.81
N TRP A 5 -29.82 13.90 -0.25
CA TRP A 5 -28.70 13.72 -1.14
C TRP A 5 -27.48 14.45 -0.58
N VAL A 6 -26.30 13.83 -0.71
CA VAL A 6 -25.00 14.36 -0.27
C VAL A 6 -24.40 15.21 -1.39
N CYS A 7 -24.05 16.46 -1.12
CA CYS A 7 -23.19 17.27 -1.99
C CYS A 7 -21.75 17.26 -1.45
N VAL A 8 -20.84 16.58 -2.15
CA VAL A 8 -19.39 16.75 -2.00
C VAL A 8 -18.97 17.88 -2.93
N VAL A 9 -18.44 18.97 -2.38
CA VAL A 9 -17.77 20.02 -3.15
C VAL A 9 -16.32 19.58 -3.36
N ALA A 10 -15.97 19.22 -4.59
CA ALA A 10 -14.60 19.03 -5.02
C ALA A 10 -14.01 20.39 -5.44
N THR A 11 -13.05 20.92 -4.69
CA THR A 11 -12.22 22.05 -5.12
C THR A 11 -11.02 21.52 -5.88
N SER A 12 -11.11 21.51 -7.22
CA SER A 12 -9.94 21.33 -8.08
C SER A 12 -9.18 22.66 -8.18
N ALA A 13 -7.99 22.73 -7.58
CA ALA A 13 -7.06 23.82 -7.86
C ALA A 13 -6.43 23.61 -9.25
N LEU A 14 -6.93 24.35 -10.25
CA LEU A 14 -6.31 24.48 -11.57
C LEU A 14 -5.08 25.39 -11.45
N ALA A 15 -3.88 24.79 -11.37
CA ALA A 15 -2.65 25.50 -11.65
C ALA A 15 -2.46 25.56 -13.17
N ALA A 16 -2.56 26.76 -13.75
CA ALA A 16 -2.27 26.99 -15.16
C ALA A 16 -0.76 26.79 -15.45
N PRO A 17 -0.36 26.12 -16.54
CA PRO A 17 1.05 25.98 -16.88
C PRO A 17 1.55 27.25 -17.57
N SER A 18 2.69 27.79 -17.11
CA SER A 18 3.43 28.80 -17.88
C SER A 18 4.16 28.13 -19.06
N PRO A 19 4.27 28.79 -20.22
CA PRO A 19 5.04 28.25 -21.34
C PRO A 19 6.51 28.64 -21.19
N GLY A 20 7.39 27.66 -20.97
CA GLY A 20 8.83 27.91 -21.01
C GLY A 20 9.68 26.67 -20.72
N ALA A 21 10.66 26.45 -21.61
CA ALA A 21 11.72 25.44 -21.57
C ALA A 21 11.33 24.00 -21.98
N GLY A 22 11.67 23.69 -23.24
CA GLY A 22 11.69 22.33 -23.78
C GLY A 22 12.68 21.45 -23.03
N GLY A 23 12.16 20.36 -22.49
CA GLY A 23 12.90 19.19 -22.02
C GLY A 23 12.03 17.98 -22.30
N LEU A 24 12.63 16.95 -22.89
CA LEU A 24 11.98 15.69 -23.31
C LEU A 24 10.97 15.23 -22.27
N ARG A 25 9.67 15.34 -22.57
CA ARG A 25 8.61 14.73 -21.78
C ARG A 25 8.75 13.22 -21.94
N GLN A 26 9.42 12.57 -20.99
CA GLN A 26 9.17 11.16 -20.72
C GLN A 26 7.65 11.00 -20.66
N GLY A 27 7.10 10.16 -21.52
CA GLY A 27 5.66 9.99 -21.66
C GLY A 27 5.05 9.63 -20.32
N ALA A 28 4.44 10.61 -19.65
CA ALA A 28 3.68 10.36 -18.44
C ALA A 28 2.51 9.47 -18.85
N VAL A 29 2.54 8.21 -18.44
CA VAL A 29 1.38 7.32 -18.56
C VAL A 29 0.29 7.98 -17.72
N GLN A 30 -0.67 8.60 -18.39
CA GLN A 30 -1.74 9.31 -17.70
C GLN A 30 -2.64 8.25 -17.06
N ALA A 31 -2.77 8.30 -15.73
CA ALA A 31 -3.75 7.50 -15.01
C ALA A 31 -5.13 7.70 -15.64
N TRP A 32 -5.95 6.65 -15.64
CA TRP A 32 -7.30 6.75 -16.20
C TRP A 32 -8.06 7.90 -15.52
N PRO A 33 -8.89 8.65 -16.26
CA PRO A 33 -9.56 9.85 -15.76
C PRO A 33 -10.30 9.66 -14.42
N ASP A 34 -10.76 8.43 -14.15
CA ASP A 34 -11.53 8.05 -12.97
C ASP A 34 -10.82 6.98 -12.10
N ALA A 35 -9.49 6.89 -12.17
CA ALA A 35 -8.72 5.95 -11.36
C ALA A 35 -8.84 6.28 -9.85
N PRO A 36 -9.27 5.33 -8.99
CA PRO A 36 -9.44 5.59 -7.56
C PRO A 36 -8.09 5.63 -6.84
N ASN A 37 -7.97 6.45 -5.79
CA ASN A 37 -6.82 6.34 -4.89
C ASN A 37 -6.92 5.06 -4.06
N VAL A 38 -5.81 4.32 -3.94
CA VAL A 38 -5.73 3.07 -3.19
C VAL A 38 -4.86 3.27 -1.95
N VAL A 39 -5.39 2.95 -0.77
CA VAL A 39 -4.67 3.00 0.50
C VAL A 39 -4.67 1.61 1.13
N LEU A 40 -3.49 1.01 1.27
CA LEU A 40 -3.30 -0.27 1.97
C LEU A 40 -2.77 -0.01 3.39
N VAL A 41 -3.54 -0.39 4.40
CA VAL A 41 -3.15 -0.32 5.81
C VAL A 41 -2.87 -1.72 6.32
N VAL A 42 -1.66 -1.94 6.85
CA VAL A 42 -1.22 -3.24 7.36
C VAL A 42 -0.73 -3.10 8.79
N SER A 43 -1.21 -3.97 9.68
CA SER A 43 -0.73 -4.12 11.05
C SER A 43 0.15 -5.36 11.16
N ASP A 44 1.22 -5.30 11.95
CA ASP A 44 2.12 -6.44 12.19
C ASP A 44 1.65 -7.25 13.40
N SER A 45 1.82 -8.58 13.34
CA SER A 45 1.43 -9.53 14.42
C SER A 45 -0.02 -9.41 14.91
N PHE A 46 -0.96 -9.09 14.02
CA PHE A 46 -2.37 -8.90 14.37
C PHE A 46 -3.17 -10.21 14.29
N ASP A 47 -3.76 -10.65 15.41
CA ASP A 47 -4.67 -11.81 15.42
C ASP A 47 -6.10 -11.40 15.04
N GLY A 48 -6.44 -11.61 13.77
CA GLY A 48 -7.77 -11.32 13.24
C GLY A 48 -8.89 -12.17 13.85
N ARG A 49 -8.60 -13.35 14.40
CA ARG A 49 -9.62 -14.26 14.96
C ARG A 49 -10.17 -13.71 16.27
N LEU A 50 -9.29 -13.18 17.12
CA LEU A 50 -9.68 -12.55 18.37
C LEU A 50 -10.43 -11.24 18.14
N THR A 51 -10.27 -10.65 16.96
CA THR A 51 -10.66 -9.26 16.73
C THR A 51 -11.89 -9.09 15.83
N PHE A 52 -12.01 -9.89 14.78
CA PHE A 52 -13.06 -9.73 13.77
C PHE A 52 -14.21 -10.71 13.89
N TYR A 53 -14.09 -11.70 14.77
CA TYR A 53 -15.15 -12.66 15.03
C TYR A 53 -16.42 -11.93 15.52
N PRO A 54 -17.60 -12.22 14.94
CA PRO A 54 -18.86 -11.61 15.37
C PRO A 54 -19.09 -11.79 16.88
N GLY A 55 -19.32 -10.68 17.58
CA GLY A 55 -19.53 -10.68 19.03
C GLY A 55 -18.27 -10.66 19.90
N SER A 56 -17.07 -10.61 19.32
CA SER A 56 -15.85 -10.43 20.12
C SER A 56 -15.87 -9.10 20.88
N GLN A 57 -15.56 -9.15 22.18
CA GLN A 57 -15.42 -7.97 23.06
C GLN A 57 -13.99 -7.79 23.59
N VAL A 58 -13.01 -8.51 23.03
CA VAL A 58 -11.63 -8.52 23.53
C VAL A 58 -10.98 -7.12 23.41
N VAL A 59 -11.20 -6.42 22.30
CA VAL A 59 -10.66 -5.08 22.05
C VAL A 59 -11.71 -4.20 21.38
N LYS A 60 -11.83 -2.94 21.84
CA LYS A 60 -12.67 -1.93 21.19
C LYS A 60 -11.92 -1.31 20.01
N LEU A 61 -12.45 -1.48 18.79
CA LEU A 61 -11.83 -0.98 17.55
C LEU A 61 -12.83 -0.17 16.72
N PRO A 62 -13.18 1.05 17.17
CA PRO A 62 -14.24 1.85 16.54
C PRO A 62 -13.96 2.16 15.06
N PHE A 63 -12.71 2.47 14.69
CA PHE A 63 -12.36 2.76 13.29
C PHE A 63 -12.39 1.53 12.40
N ILE A 64 -12.04 0.35 12.92
CA ILE A 64 -12.17 -0.87 12.13
C ILE A 64 -13.64 -1.26 11.96
N ASN A 65 -14.45 -1.09 13.00
CA ASN A 65 -15.90 -1.29 12.90
C ASN A 65 -16.54 -0.35 11.85
N PHE A 66 -16.08 0.90 11.79
CA PHE A 66 -16.47 1.83 10.72
C PHE A 66 -16.09 1.29 9.34
N MET A 67 -14.84 0.85 9.13
CA MET A 67 -14.43 0.24 7.85
C MET A 67 -15.23 -1.02 7.49
N LYS A 68 -15.59 -1.85 8.48
CA LYS A 68 -16.42 -3.04 8.27
C LYS A 68 -17.84 -2.69 7.84
N ALA A 69 -18.44 -1.63 8.40
CA ALA A 69 -19.79 -1.19 8.07
C ALA A 69 -19.89 -0.57 6.66
N HIS A 70 -18.80 0.01 6.16
CA HIS A 70 -18.74 0.67 4.84
C HIS A 70 -17.97 -0.13 3.79
N GLY A 71 -17.59 -1.37 4.10
CA GLY A 71 -16.74 -2.18 3.24
C GLY A 71 -17.12 -3.65 3.25
N THR A 72 -16.19 -4.49 2.82
CA THR A 72 -16.35 -5.95 2.80
C THR A 72 -15.33 -6.59 3.74
N SER A 73 -15.78 -7.56 4.55
CA SER A 73 -14.92 -8.31 5.47
C SER A 73 -14.63 -9.70 4.94
N PHE A 74 -13.36 -10.08 4.88
CA PHE A 74 -12.92 -11.44 4.55
C PHE A 74 -12.58 -12.19 5.83
N LEU A 75 -13.49 -13.05 6.30
CA LEU A 75 -13.31 -13.78 7.56
C LEU A 75 -12.26 -14.90 7.47
N ASN A 76 -12.04 -15.43 6.26
CA ASN A 76 -11.15 -16.55 5.98
C ASN A 76 -9.95 -16.09 5.12
N ALA A 77 -9.28 -15.01 5.53
CA ALA A 77 -8.06 -14.52 4.90
C ALA A 77 -6.82 -15.05 5.65
N TYR A 78 -5.93 -15.76 4.94
CA TYR A 78 -4.76 -16.43 5.52
C TYR A 78 -3.46 -15.84 4.97
N THR A 79 -2.44 -15.76 5.83
CA THR A 79 -1.08 -15.42 5.40
C THR A 79 -0.43 -16.59 4.66
N ASN A 80 0.39 -16.31 3.64
CA ASN A 80 1.18 -17.31 2.93
C ASN A 80 2.30 -17.92 3.79
N SER A 81 2.71 -17.22 4.86
CA SER A 81 3.70 -17.71 5.83
C SER A 81 3.49 -17.02 7.18
N PRO A 82 3.61 -17.74 8.31
CA PRO A 82 3.41 -17.16 9.65
C PRO A 82 4.66 -16.40 10.16
N ILE A 83 5.49 -15.85 9.26
CA ILE A 83 6.74 -15.16 9.57
C ILE A 83 6.81 -13.86 8.75
N CYS A 84 7.35 -12.78 9.34
CA CYS A 84 7.38 -11.42 8.79
C CYS A 84 7.87 -11.36 7.32
N CYS A 85 9.16 -11.62 7.06
CA CYS A 85 9.73 -11.43 5.73
C CYS A 85 9.08 -12.32 4.66
N PRO A 86 8.88 -13.62 4.89
CA PRO A 86 8.18 -14.49 3.94
C PRO A 86 6.74 -14.05 3.61
N SER A 87 5.96 -13.68 4.63
CA SER A 87 4.59 -13.18 4.45
C SER A 87 4.57 -11.91 3.58
N ARG A 88 5.49 -10.99 3.88
CA ARG A 88 5.61 -9.72 3.16
C ARG A 88 6.12 -9.95 1.74
N ALA A 89 7.14 -10.77 1.52
CA ALA A 89 7.61 -11.12 0.19
C ALA A 89 6.49 -11.67 -0.71
N ALA A 90 5.66 -12.56 -0.17
CA ALA A 90 4.48 -13.08 -0.86
C ALA A 90 3.44 -11.97 -1.15
N MET A 91 3.09 -11.15 -0.15
CA MET A 91 2.17 -10.03 -0.30
C MET A 91 2.63 -9.00 -1.34
N TRP A 92 3.93 -8.68 -1.38
CA TRP A 92 4.49 -7.67 -2.27
C TRP A 92 4.61 -8.15 -3.71
N SER A 93 5.02 -9.41 -3.93
CA SER A 93 5.17 -10.00 -5.26
C SER A 93 3.86 -10.58 -5.84
N GLY A 94 2.90 -10.94 -4.99
CA GLY A 94 1.74 -11.73 -5.38
C GLY A 94 2.05 -13.21 -5.64
N LEU A 95 3.25 -13.69 -5.24
CA LEU A 95 3.71 -15.05 -5.46
C LEU A 95 3.70 -15.86 -4.15
N PHE A 96 3.58 -17.19 -4.26
CA PHE A 96 3.72 -18.05 -3.10
C PHE A 96 5.18 -18.11 -2.62
N THR A 97 5.37 -18.30 -1.31
CA THR A 97 6.68 -18.37 -0.65
C THR A 97 7.66 -19.36 -1.29
N HIS A 98 7.16 -20.47 -1.85
CA HIS A 98 8.01 -21.47 -2.52
C HIS A 98 8.53 -21.00 -3.89
N LEU A 99 7.88 -20.02 -4.52
CA LEU A 99 8.34 -19.41 -5.77
C LEU A 99 9.38 -18.32 -5.51
N THR A 100 9.26 -17.61 -4.38
CA THR A 100 10.19 -16.55 -3.97
C THR A 100 11.34 -17.06 -3.10
N GLU A 101 11.28 -18.33 -2.70
CA GLU A 101 12.23 -18.99 -1.80
C GLU A 101 12.49 -18.21 -0.49
N SER A 102 11.48 -17.46 -0.03
CA SER A 102 11.59 -16.63 1.17
C SER A 102 11.31 -17.46 2.42
N TRP A 103 12.30 -18.20 2.91
CA TRP A 103 12.09 -19.21 3.96
C TRP A 103 12.18 -18.67 5.39
N ASN A 104 12.80 -17.51 5.60
CA ASN A 104 13.05 -16.95 6.93
C ASN A 104 13.11 -15.41 6.88
N ASN A 105 13.38 -14.78 8.02
CA ASN A 105 13.44 -13.31 8.11
C ASN A 105 14.66 -12.65 7.45
N PHE A 106 15.63 -13.44 6.98
CA PHE A 106 16.81 -12.94 6.28
C PHE A 106 16.65 -12.99 4.74
N LYS A 107 16.01 -14.03 4.21
CA LYS A 107 15.76 -14.21 2.78
C LYS A 107 14.33 -13.76 2.41
N GLY A 108 14.23 -12.62 1.73
CA GLY A 108 13.00 -12.08 1.15
C GLY A 108 13.04 -12.11 -0.38
N LEU A 109 12.41 -11.14 -1.02
CA LEU A 109 12.53 -10.91 -2.46
C LEU A 109 13.93 -10.46 -2.83
N ASP A 110 14.45 -11.00 -3.93
CA ASP A 110 15.64 -10.48 -4.59
C ASP A 110 15.31 -9.19 -5.37
N PRO A 111 16.28 -8.31 -5.66
CA PRO A 111 16.03 -6.97 -6.20
C PRO A 111 15.25 -6.91 -7.52
N ASN A 112 15.20 -8.00 -8.29
CA ASN A 112 14.60 -8.04 -9.63
C ASN A 112 13.14 -8.52 -9.64
N TYR A 113 12.55 -8.82 -8.48
CA TYR A 113 11.14 -9.21 -8.42
C TYR A 113 10.23 -8.01 -8.71
N THR A 114 9.26 -8.21 -9.58
CA THR A 114 8.17 -7.25 -9.79
C THR A 114 7.21 -7.30 -8.61
N THR A 115 6.87 -6.14 -8.06
CA THR A 115 5.86 -5.97 -7.02
C THR A 115 4.58 -5.36 -7.57
N TRP A 116 3.48 -5.48 -6.82
CA TRP A 116 2.24 -4.82 -7.22
C TRP A 116 2.37 -3.29 -7.29
N MET A 117 3.33 -2.68 -6.57
CA MET A 117 3.59 -1.24 -6.69
C MET A 117 4.27 -0.88 -8.01
N ASP A 118 5.21 -1.69 -8.50
CA ASP A 118 5.85 -1.47 -9.80
C ASP A 118 4.80 -1.57 -10.93
N VAL A 119 3.86 -2.50 -10.80
CA VAL A 119 2.71 -2.61 -11.70
C VAL A 119 1.82 -1.36 -11.62
N MET A 120 1.50 -0.86 -10.42
CA MET A 120 0.71 0.37 -10.28
C MET A 120 1.42 1.59 -10.90
N GLU A 121 2.72 1.76 -10.67
CA GLU A 121 3.53 2.85 -11.25
C GLU A 121 3.53 2.81 -12.78
N LYS A 122 3.71 1.61 -13.36
CA LYS A 122 3.65 1.40 -14.82
C LYS A 122 2.30 1.83 -15.40
N HIS A 123 1.23 1.77 -14.62
CA HIS A 123 -0.12 2.17 -15.00
C HIS A 123 -0.48 3.61 -14.57
N GLY A 124 0.51 4.44 -14.25
CA GLY A 124 0.33 5.87 -14.01
C GLY A 124 -0.03 6.26 -12.58
N TYR A 125 -0.04 5.31 -11.64
CA TYR A 125 -0.25 5.63 -10.22
C TYR A 125 1.03 6.21 -9.61
N ARG A 126 0.85 7.20 -8.74
CA ARG A 126 1.91 7.65 -7.82
C ARG A 126 1.86 6.80 -6.56
N THR A 127 2.89 6.00 -6.33
CA THR A 127 3.01 5.11 -5.17
C THR A 127 3.87 5.74 -4.09
N GLN A 128 3.52 5.49 -2.82
CA GLN A 128 4.35 5.83 -1.66
C GLN A 128 4.19 4.75 -0.60
N LYS A 129 5.26 4.49 0.14
CA LYS A 129 5.35 3.45 1.17
C LYS A 129 5.66 4.10 2.52
N PHE A 130 4.98 3.68 3.59
CA PHE A 130 5.22 4.22 4.93
C PHE A 130 5.27 3.10 5.97
N GLY A 131 6.26 3.18 6.87
CA GLY A 131 6.42 2.21 7.94
C GLY A 131 7.23 0.98 7.52
N LYS A 132 7.02 -0.14 8.22
CA LYS A 132 7.81 -1.37 8.08
C LYS A 132 7.48 -2.09 6.77
N LEU A 133 8.51 -2.37 5.98
CA LEU A 133 8.38 -3.04 4.69
C LEU A 133 8.78 -4.51 4.79
N ASP A 134 10.01 -4.80 5.21
CA ASP A 134 10.57 -6.13 5.49
C ASP A 134 10.19 -7.19 4.45
N TYR A 135 10.25 -6.86 3.14
CA TYR A 135 9.95 -7.82 2.07
C TYR A 135 11.18 -8.19 1.23
N THR A 136 12.30 -7.48 1.39
CA THR A 136 13.56 -7.69 0.66
C THR A 136 14.56 -8.48 1.51
N SER A 137 15.46 -9.19 0.84
CA SER A 137 16.56 -9.91 1.50
C SER A 137 17.54 -8.98 2.23
N GLY A 138 18.16 -9.48 3.30
CA GLY A 138 19.38 -8.94 3.90
C GLY A 138 19.20 -8.03 5.12
N HIS A 139 18.13 -7.23 5.20
CA HIS A 139 17.94 -6.33 6.34
C HIS A 139 16.49 -5.92 6.57
N HIS A 140 16.20 -5.50 7.80
CA HIS A 140 14.96 -4.81 8.12
C HIS A 140 14.88 -3.47 7.38
N SER A 141 13.70 -3.12 6.89
CA SER A 141 13.47 -1.91 6.10
C SER A 141 12.27 -1.15 6.63
N ILE A 142 12.49 0.14 6.89
CA ILE A 142 11.45 1.10 7.24
C ILE A 142 11.43 2.22 6.20
N SER A 143 10.27 2.46 5.61
CA SER A 143 10.07 3.60 4.71
C SER A 143 9.57 4.81 5.49
N ARG A 144 10.21 5.96 5.24
CA ARG A 144 9.75 7.27 5.69
C ARG A 144 9.44 8.12 4.48
N LEU A 145 8.58 9.11 4.66
CA LEU A 145 8.30 10.12 3.64
C LEU A 145 9.63 10.78 3.27
N ARG A 146 10.14 10.51 2.06
CA ARG A 146 11.18 11.36 1.49
C ARG A 146 10.47 12.66 1.17
N THR A 147 10.58 13.65 2.06
CA THR A 147 10.40 15.04 1.63
C THR A 147 11.40 15.23 0.49
N HIS A 148 10.92 15.62 -0.69
CA HIS A 148 11.79 15.97 -1.80
C HIS A 148 12.55 17.25 -1.43
N HIS A 149 13.58 17.13 -0.60
CA HIS A 149 14.65 18.10 -0.50
C HIS A 149 15.93 17.36 -0.90
N LYS A 150 16.31 17.51 -2.18
CA LYS A 150 17.67 17.23 -2.62
C LYS A 150 18.56 18.27 -1.94
N SER A 151 19.12 17.92 -0.80
CA SER A 151 20.39 18.48 -0.34
C SER A 151 21.22 17.31 0.14
N GLU A 152 22.10 16.85 -0.74
CA GLU A 152 23.21 15.97 -0.40
C GLU A 152 24.08 16.69 0.63
N PHE A 153 24.38 16.03 1.74
CA PHE A 153 25.62 16.26 2.47
C PHE A 153 26.19 14.90 2.88
N PRO A 154 27.44 14.59 2.50
CA PRO A 154 28.12 13.40 3.00
C PRO A 154 28.55 13.60 4.46
N LEU A 155 28.52 12.49 5.19
CA LEU A 155 29.05 12.16 6.52
C LEU A 155 29.55 13.31 7.41
#